data_AF-A0A9W4SZL3-F1
#
_entry.id   AF-A0A9W4SZL3-F1
#
_cell.length_a   1.000
_cell.length_b   1.000
_cell.length_c   1.000
_cell.angle_alpha   90.00
_cell.angle_beta   90.00
_cell.angle_gamma   90.00
#
_symmetry.space_group_name_H-M   'P 1'
#
loop_
_entity.id
_entity.type
_entity.pdbx_description
1 polymer ?
#
loop_
_entity_poly.entity_id
_entity_poly.type
_entity_poly.pdbx_seq_one_letter_code
_entity_poly.pdbx_strand_id
1 'polypeptide(L)'
;MGLEQTEAFNVTIGIFVFWTQCKVWATDKDDNTVMETGWLDCETNDPHLKYHIRDVQANPFWLHAKVMGSGRKTKHRGPFNQDTCFKFKGDVGKWNFDQQDWSFCENDTDAS
;
A
#
# COMPACT_ATOMS: atom_id res chain seq x y z
N MET A 1 -25.51 19.50 -5.90
CA MET A 1 -24.88 18.24 -6.33
C MET A 1 -24.43 17.56 -5.05
N GLY A 2 -24.96 16.36 -4.80
CA GLY A 2 -24.80 15.66 -3.52
C GLY A 2 -23.33 15.43 -3.22
N LEU A 3 -22.95 15.70 -1.98
CA LEU A 3 -21.65 15.32 -1.43
C LEU A 3 -21.59 13.79 -1.52
N GLU A 4 -20.85 13.27 -2.48
CA GLU A 4 -20.42 11.87 -2.43
C GLU A 4 -19.73 11.75 -1.07
N GLN A 5 -20.27 10.91 -0.18
CA GLN A 5 -19.56 10.53 1.03
C GLN A 5 -18.33 9.79 0.54
N THR A 6 -17.23 10.51 0.34
CA THR A 6 -15.96 9.89 0.08
C THR A 6 -15.54 9.23 1.37
N GLU A 7 -15.84 7.95 1.48
CA GLU A 7 -15.34 7.13 2.58
C GLU A 7 -13.82 7.18 2.49
N ALA A 8 -13.20 7.80 3.49
CA ALA A 8 -11.77 7.93 3.59
C ALA A 8 -11.24 6.69 4.32
N PHE A 9 -10.63 5.78 3.58
CA PHE A 9 -9.97 4.61 4.17
C PHE A 9 -8.50 4.90 4.47
N ASN A 10 -7.95 4.16 5.43
CA ASN A 10 -6.52 4.15 5.73
C ASN A 10 -5.90 2.84 5.26
N VAL A 11 -4.81 2.98 4.50
CA VAL A 11 -4.00 1.88 4.03
C VAL A 11 -2.67 1.94 4.76
N THR A 12 -2.33 0.90 5.52
CA THR A 12 -1.00 0.80 6.13
C THR A 12 -0.20 -0.28 5.43
N ILE A 13 1.00 0.06 4.97
CA ILE A 13 1.88 -0.87 4.26
C ILE A 13 3.23 -0.91 4.97
N GLY A 14 3.57 -2.05 5.55
CA GLY A 14 4.94 -2.30 6.00
C GLY A 14 5.83 -2.68 4.82
N ILE A 15 6.87 -1.89 4.56
CA ILE A 15 7.82 -2.07 3.45
C ILE A 15 9.13 -2.67 3.97
N PHE A 16 9.50 -3.81 3.39
CA PHE A 16 10.66 -4.64 3.72
C PHE A 16 11.32 -5.11 2.41
N VAL A 17 11.50 -4.20 1.45
CA VAL A 17 11.97 -4.53 0.10
C VAL A 17 13.36 -3.95 -0.12
N PHE A 18 14.40 -4.77 -0.03
CA PHE A 18 15.77 -4.26 -0.02
C PHE A 18 16.31 -3.96 -1.43
N TRP A 19 17.25 -2.99 -1.48
CA TRP A 19 18.08 -2.66 -2.66
C TRP A 19 17.32 -2.22 -3.91
N THR A 20 16.17 -1.55 -3.73
CA THR A 20 15.31 -1.14 -4.84
C THR A 20 14.31 -0.06 -4.44
N GLN A 21 13.82 0.66 -5.44
CA GLN A 21 12.64 1.51 -5.29
C GLN A 21 11.37 0.69 -5.43
N CYS A 22 10.32 1.05 -4.71
CA CYS A 22 9.00 0.44 -4.83
C CYS A 22 7.89 1.49 -4.87
N LYS A 23 6.81 1.18 -5.57
CA LYS A 23 5.68 2.07 -5.80
C LYS A 23 4.40 1.35 -5.42
N VAL A 24 3.55 2.02 -4.66
CA VAL A 24 2.20 1.56 -4.35
C VAL A 24 1.22 2.65 -4.74
N TRP A 25 0.09 2.26 -5.34
CA TRP A 25 -0.98 3.18 -5.67
C TRP A 25 -2.33 2.51 -5.49
N ALA A 26 -3.34 3.32 -5.21
CA ALA A 26 -4.72 2.91 -5.12
C ALA A 26 -5.52 3.44 -6.32
N THR A 27 -6.39 2.59 -6.87
CA THR A 27 -7.33 2.95 -7.93
C THR A 27 -8.76 2.72 -7.49
N ASP A 28 -9.69 3.48 -8.04
CA ASP A 28 -11.13 3.28 -7.90
C ASP A 28 -11.67 2.24 -8.90
N LYS A 29 -12.98 1.96 -8.88
CA LYS A 29 -13.66 0.99 -9.77
C LYS A 29 -13.55 1.33 -11.26
N ASP A 30 -13.32 2.61 -11.55
CA ASP A 30 -13.13 3.13 -12.89
C ASP A 30 -11.65 3.14 -13.33
N ASP A 31 -10.77 2.43 -12.59
CA ASP A 31 -9.30 2.38 -12.80
C ASP A 31 -8.59 3.74 -12.66
N ASN A 32 -9.29 4.74 -12.10
CA ASN A 32 -8.74 6.05 -11.82
C ASN A 32 -7.83 5.99 -10.59
N THR A 33 -6.59 6.45 -10.71
CA THR A 33 -5.68 6.60 -9.57
C THR A 33 -6.22 7.65 -8.62
N VAL A 34 -6.74 7.21 -7.48
CA VAL A 34 -7.20 8.10 -6.41
C VAL A 34 -6.06 8.50 -5.49
N MET A 35 -4.99 7.71 -5.46
CA MET A 35 -3.88 7.93 -4.55
C MET A 35 -2.64 7.17 -5.01
N GLU A 36 -1.46 7.78 -4.89
CA GLU A 36 -0.20 7.10 -5.14
C GLU A 36 0.89 7.53 -4.16
N THR A 37 1.76 6.60 -3.79
CA THR A 37 2.91 6.89 -2.92
C THR A 37 4.09 7.51 -3.68
N GLY A 38 4.04 7.52 -5.02
CA GLY A 38 5.22 7.73 -5.85
C GLY A 38 6.23 6.57 -5.75
N TRP A 39 7.42 6.77 -6.32
CA TRP A 39 8.53 5.83 -6.14
C TRP A 39 9.19 6.09 -4.79
N LEU A 40 8.93 5.19 -3.86
CA LEU A 40 9.53 5.18 -2.54
C LEU A 40 10.88 4.48 -2.61
N ASP A 41 11.84 4.98 -1.83
CA ASP A 41 13.10 4.29 -1.65
C ASP A 41 12.94 3.21 -0.58
N CYS A 42 12.78 1.98 -1.07
CA CYS A 42 12.53 0.82 -0.22
C CYS A 42 13.86 0.21 0.25
N GLU A 43 15.00 0.73 -0.23
CA GLU A 43 16.36 0.37 0.20
C GLU A 43 16.66 0.72 1.66
N THR A 44 15.76 1.44 2.33
CA THR A 44 15.98 1.81 3.73
C THR A 44 16.18 0.55 4.56
N ASN A 45 17.33 0.44 5.22
CA ASN A 45 17.72 -0.65 6.10
C ASN A 45 16.85 -0.73 7.38
N ASP A 46 15.68 -0.08 7.36
CA ASP A 46 14.72 -0.01 8.45
C ASP A 46 13.67 -1.11 8.26
N PRO A 47 13.70 -2.17 9.09
CA PRO A 47 12.72 -3.25 9.03
C PRO A 47 11.36 -2.84 9.61
N HIS A 48 11.11 -1.57 9.93
CA HIS A 48 9.83 -1.12 10.47
C HIS A 48 9.21 0.01 9.64
N LEU A 49 9.72 0.25 8.42
CA LEU A 49 9.22 1.29 7.56
C LEU A 49 7.75 1.02 7.19
N LYS A 50 6.85 1.78 7.79
CA LYS A 50 5.40 1.73 7.54
C LYS A 50 4.99 2.97 6.75
N TYR A 51 4.32 2.74 5.62
CA TYR A 51 3.66 3.79 4.86
C TYR A 51 2.18 3.79 5.19
N HIS A 52 1.73 4.91 5.72
CA HIS A 52 0.32 5.16 5.97
C HIS A 52 -0.21 6.05 4.87
N ILE A 53 -1.09 5.50 4.06
CA ILE A 53 -1.83 6.27 3.08
C ILE A 53 -3.21 6.53 3.66
N ARG A 54 -3.49 7.80 3.93
CA ARG A 54 -4.72 8.29 4.54
C ARG A 54 -5.58 8.92 3.45
N ASP A 55 -6.88 9.01 3.72
CA ASP A 55 -7.81 9.70 2.83
C ASP A 55 -7.95 9.03 1.45
N VAL A 56 -8.01 7.68 1.42
CA VAL A 56 -8.34 6.98 0.18
C VAL A 56 -9.81 7.21 -0.13
N GLN A 57 -10.05 8.19 -0.99
CA GLN A 57 -11.37 8.64 -1.41
C GLN A 57 -12.00 7.73 -2.49
N ALA A 58 -12.16 6.44 -2.17
CA ALA A 58 -12.71 5.43 -3.10
C ALA A 58 -13.35 4.26 -2.35
N ASN A 59 -14.60 3.93 -2.69
CA ASN A 59 -15.26 2.71 -2.24
C ASN A 59 -15.98 1.98 -3.40
N PRO A 60 -15.55 0.78 -3.82
CA PRO A 60 -14.35 0.06 -3.39
C PRO A 60 -13.06 0.58 -4.06
N PHE A 61 -11.92 0.36 -3.41
CA PHE A 61 -10.61 0.66 -3.97
C PHE A 61 -9.77 -0.62 -4.24
N TRP A 62 -8.79 -0.49 -5.12
CA TRP A 62 -7.81 -1.53 -5.44
C TRP A 62 -6.41 -1.03 -5.18
N LEU A 63 -5.59 -1.85 -4.54
CA LEU A 63 -4.19 -1.57 -4.29
C LEU A 63 -3.30 -2.28 -5.30
N HIS A 64 -2.35 -1.51 -5.81
CA HIS A 64 -1.38 -1.96 -6.78
C HIS A 64 0.02 -1.73 -6.24
N ALA A 65 0.88 -2.73 -6.33
CA ALA A 65 2.27 -2.64 -5.92
C ALA A 65 3.20 -3.01 -7.07
N LYS A 66 4.32 -2.30 -7.18
CA LYS A 66 5.39 -2.57 -8.16
C LYS A 66 6.75 -2.28 -7.55
N VAL A 67 7.75 -3.06 -7.97
CA VAL A 67 9.16 -2.85 -7.62
C VAL A 67 9.92 -2.41 -8.87
N MET A 68 10.73 -1.37 -8.76
CA MET A 68 11.56 -0.87 -9.85
C MET A 68 12.62 -1.91 -10.23
N GLY A 69 12.87 -2.10 -11.53
CA GLY A 69 13.83 -3.12 -11.98
C GLY A 69 13.34 -4.58 -11.86
N SER A 70 12.19 -4.82 -11.23
CA SER A 70 11.61 -6.17 -11.14
C SER A 70 10.96 -6.58 -12.45
N GLY A 71 11.30 -7.79 -12.95
CA GLY A 71 10.59 -8.42 -14.06
C GLY A 71 9.21 -9.00 -13.69
N ARG A 72 8.79 -8.88 -12.41
CA ARG A 72 7.50 -9.39 -11.95
C ARG A 72 6.37 -8.43 -12.33
N LYS A 73 5.21 -9.01 -12.68
CA LYS A 73 3.98 -8.26 -12.94
C LYS A 73 3.54 -7.50 -11.68
N THR A 74 2.96 -6.32 -11.88
CA THR A 74 2.29 -5.54 -10.84
C THR A 74 1.32 -6.42 -10.06
N LYS A 75 1.35 -6.32 -8.74
CA LYS A 75 0.41 -7.06 -7.87
C LYS A 75 -0.83 -6.22 -7.70
N HIS A 76 -1.98 -6.80 -8.02
CA HIS A 76 -3.28 -6.18 -7.88
C HIS A 76 -4.04 -6.85 -6.72
N ARG A 77 -4.56 -6.05 -5.79
CA ARG A 77 -5.27 -6.50 -4.59
C ARG A 77 -6.55 -5.69 -4.42
N GLY A 78 -7.66 -6.36 -4.09
CA GLY A 78 -8.96 -5.74 -3.89
C GLY A 78 -10.07 -6.54 -4.57
N PRO A 79 -11.31 -6.04 -4.58
CA PRO A 79 -11.75 -4.75 -4.03
C PRO A 79 -11.66 -4.68 -2.49
N PHE A 80 -11.36 -3.50 -1.96
CA PHE A 80 -11.39 -3.18 -0.53
C PHE A 80 -12.37 -2.05 -0.25
N ASN A 81 -13.05 -2.12 0.88
CA ASN A 81 -14.07 -1.18 1.35
C ASN A 81 -13.92 -0.88 2.85
N GLN A 82 -12.71 -1.06 3.38
CA GLN A 82 -12.35 -0.88 4.78
C GLN A 82 -10.85 -0.60 4.88
N ASP A 83 -10.42 -0.12 6.04
CA ASP A 83 -8.99 0.04 6.34
C ASP A 83 -8.25 -1.29 6.11
N THR A 84 -7.12 -1.23 5.40
CA THR A 84 -6.39 -2.44 4.98
C THR A 84 -4.88 -2.36 5.27
N CYS A 85 -4.30 -3.50 5.64
CA CYS A 85 -2.94 -3.63 6.14
C CYS A 85 -2.20 -4.58 5.21
N PHE A 86 -1.03 -4.16 4.73
CA PHE A 86 -0.23 -4.92 3.79
C PHE A 86 1.19 -5.07 4.26
N LYS A 87 1.78 -6.21 3.91
CA LYS A 87 3.21 -6.43 4.04
C LYS A 87 3.81 -6.57 2.66
N PHE A 88 4.64 -5.60 2.32
CA PHE A 88 5.44 -5.59 1.12
C PHE A 88 6.85 -6.03 1.49
N LYS A 89 7.25 -7.25 1.12
CA LYS A 89 8.58 -7.78 1.48
C LYS A 89 9.29 -8.45 0.32
N GLY A 90 10.62 -8.41 0.32
CA GLY A 90 11.48 -9.17 -0.58
C GLY A 90 12.57 -8.33 -1.23
N ASP A 91 12.82 -8.59 -2.51
CA ASP A 91 13.83 -7.90 -3.32
C ASP A 91 13.35 -7.73 -4.77
N VAL A 92 14.15 -7.04 -5.59
CA VAL A 92 13.88 -6.80 -7.02
C VAL A 92 13.52 -8.07 -7.80
N GLY A 93 14.13 -9.21 -7.51
CA GLY A 93 13.86 -10.49 -8.15
C GLY A 93 12.70 -11.27 -7.51
N LYS A 94 12.55 -11.18 -6.19
CA LYS A 94 11.54 -11.94 -5.43
C LYS A 94 10.88 -11.08 -4.36
N TRP A 95 9.75 -10.47 -4.72
CA TRP A 95 8.91 -9.73 -3.77
C TRP A 95 7.49 -10.27 -3.70
N ASN A 96 6.88 -10.02 -2.55
CA ASN A 96 5.52 -10.39 -2.18
C ASN A 96 4.78 -9.16 -1.63
N PHE A 97 3.49 -9.09 -1.93
CA PHE A 97 2.59 -8.04 -1.48
C PHE A 97 1.29 -8.71 -1.06
N ASP A 98 1.21 -8.97 0.24
CA ASP A 98 0.14 -9.77 0.84
C ASP A 98 -0.54 -8.98 1.95
N GLN A 99 -1.87 -9.08 2.00
CA GLN A 99 -2.65 -8.50 3.07
C GLN A 99 -2.27 -9.18 4.38
N GLN A 100 -2.09 -8.41 5.44
CA GLN A 100 -1.83 -8.91 6.78
C GLN A 100 -2.96 -8.50 7.71
N ASP A 101 -3.01 -9.17 8.85
CA ASP A 101 -3.90 -8.82 9.94
C ASP A 101 -3.55 -7.45 10.53
N TRP A 102 -4.55 -6.75 11.08
CA TRP A 102 -4.36 -5.44 11.71
C TRP A 102 -3.29 -5.46 12.81
N SER A 103 -3.14 -6.60 13.50
CA SER A 103 -2.10 -6.84 14.52
C SER A 103 -0.67 -6.57 14.04
N PHE A 104 -0.40 -6.70 12.72
CA PHE A 104 0.90 -6.38 12.12
C PHE A 104 1.11 -4.86 11.99
N CYS A 105 0.05 -4.13 11.64
CA CYS A 105 0.09 -2.68 11.47
C CYS A 105 -0.05 -1.94 12.81
N GLU A 106 -0.87 -2.46 13.75
CA GLU A 106 -1.11 -1.94 15.11
C GLU A 106 0.03 -2.13 16.11
N ASN A 107 1.11 -2.86 15.78
CA ASN A 107 2.28 -2.93 16.68
C ASN A 107 3.01 -1.57 16.90
N ASP A 108 2.45 -0.47 16.40
CA ASP A 108 2.88 0.92 16.68
C ASP A 108 1.77 1.79 17.31
N THR A 109 0.64 1.22 17.75
CA THR A 109 -0.25 1.94 18.69
C THR A 109 0.41 1.93 20.07
N ASP A 110 1.34 2.85 20.29
CA ASP A 110 1.28 3.86 21.36
C ASP A 110 2.61 4.61 21.46
N ALA A 111 2.67 5.81 20.89
CA ALA A 111 3.59 6.84 21.34
C ALA A 111 2.99 8.23 21.09
N SER A 112 2.03 8.57 21.97
CA SER A 112 1.70 9.93 22.45
C SER A 112 1.02 10.91 21.50
#